data_AF-A0AAV7XR49-F1
#
_entry.id   AF-A0AAV7XR49-F1
#
_cell.length_a   1.000
_cell.length_b   1.000
_cell.length_c   1.000
_cell.angle_alpha   90.00
_cell.angle_beta   90.00
_cell.angle_gamma   90.00
#
_symmetry.space_group_name_H-M   'P 1'
#
loop_
_entity.id
_entity.type
_entity.pdbx_description
1 polymer ?
#
loop_
_entity_poly.entity_id
_entity_poly.type
_entity_poly.pdbx_seq_one_letter_code
_entity_poly.pdbx_strand_id
1 'polypeptide(L)'
;MVVALLMLQVWLGVPYATPPVGGNRFSPTRTPSPWEGVRPATAAGPACPQRPPDVHNETLALLRMPRARLHQLRRLLPFSSPQSEDCLYLNIYAPAQGGHSRTPHIRCML
;
A
#
# COMPACT_ATOMS: atom_id res chain seq x y z
N MET A 1 20.01 -25.77 10.20
CA MET A 1 19.29 -24.61 9.64
C MET A 1 18.81 -23.74 10.79
N VAL A 2 19.45 -22.60 11.03
CA VAL A 2 18.95 -21.63 12.00
C VAL A 2 18.01 -20.70 11.23
N VAL A 3 16.70 -20.82 11.45
CA VAL A 3 15.76 -19.79 11.01
C VAL A 3 15.99 -18.60 11.93
N ALA A 4 16.73 -17.60 11.46
CA ALA A 4 16.81 -16.32 12.14
C ALA A 4 15.42 -15.67 12.07
N LEU A 5 14.71 -15.65 13.19
CA LEU A 5 13.54 -14.80 13.36
C LEU A 5 14.02 -13.34 13.33
N LEU A 6 14.04 -12.75 12.14
CA LEU A 6 14.33 -11.33 11.97
C LEU A 6 13.12 -10.56 12.49
N MET A 7 13.33 -9.82 13.57
CA MET A 7 12.37 -8.80 14.02
C MET A 7 12.22 -7.76 12.89
N LEU A 8 11.00 -7.28 12.65
CA LEU A 8 10.70 -6.28 11.62
C LEU A 8 10.24 -4.99 12.29
N GLN A 9 10.68 -3.87 11.73
CA GLN A 9 10.14 -2.55 12.00
C GLN A 9 9.25 -2.12 10.84
N VAL A 10 8.05 -1.64 11.18
CA VAL A 10 6.97 -1.41 10.22
C VAL A 10 6.43 0.00 10.41
N TRP A 11 6.31 0.73 9.31
CA TRP A 11 5.64 2.03 9.25
C TRP A 11 4.59 1.98 8.14
N LEU A 12 3.33 2.15 8.48
CA LEU A 12 2.20 2.07 7.57
C LEU A 12 1.61 3.46 7.30
N GLY A 13 1.15 3.69 6.07
CA GLY A 13 0.40 4.91 5.73
C GLY A 13 1.25 6.18 5.70
N VAL A 14 2.53 6.10 5.36
CA VAL A 14 3.44 7.26 5.26
C VAL A 14 3.14 8.04 3.98
N PRO A 15 2.85 9.35 4.02
CA PRO A 15 2.48 10.11 2.82
C PRO A 15 3.74 10.38 2.00
N TYR A 16 3.69 10.08 0.71
CA TYR A 16 4.83 10.30 -0.20
C TYR A 16 4.58 11.38 -1.25
N ALA A 17 3.34 11.86 -1.36
CA ALA A 17 2.96 12.93 -2.27
C ALA A 17 1.73 13.70 -1.74
N THR A 18 1.51 14.90 -2.27
CA THR A 18 0.29 15.67 -2.00
C THR A 18 -0.94 14.92 -2.56
N PRO A 19 -2.08 14.86 -1.85
CA PRO A 19 -3.28 14.18 -2.33
C PRO A 19 -3.77 14.71 -3.70
N PRO A 20 -4.06 13.83 -4.67
CA PRO A 20 -4.49 14.20 -6.03
C PRO A 20 -6.00 14.48 -6.08
N VAL A 21 -6.51 15.23 -5.11
CA VAL A 21 -7.94 15.56 -4.95
C VAL A 21 -8.25 16.96 -5.46
N GLY A 22 -9.51 17.21 -5.84
CA GLY A 22 -9.97 18.54 -6.25
C GLY A 22 -9.18 19.10 -7.44
N GLY A 23 -8.58 20.29 -7.27
CA GLY A 23 -7.77 20.93 -8.32
C GLY A 23 -6.48 20.19 -8.68
N ASN A 24 -6.02 19.26 -7.84
CA ASN A 24 -4.85 18.42 -8.12
C ASN A 24 -5.22 17.13 -8.88
N ARG A 25 -6.49 16.93 -9.20
CA ARG A 25 -6.93 15.73 -9.93
C ARG A 25 -6.36 15.77 -11.34
N PHE A 26 -5.71 14.68 -11.74
CA PHE A 26 -5.00 14.55 -13.02
C PHE A 26 -3.79 15.46 -13.20
N SER A 27 -3.37 16.21 -12.18
CA SER A 27 -2.08 16.90 -12.21
C SER A 27 -0.95 15.94 -11.84
N PRO A 28 0.31 16.23 -12.23
CA PRO A 28 1.47 15.52 -11.71
C PRO A 28 1.51 15.52 -10.18
N THR A 29 2.06 14.47 -9.60
CA THR A 29 2.27 14.39 -8.15
C THR A 29 3.25 15.46 -7.70
N ARG A 30 3.03 15.98 -6.49
CA ARG A 30 3.91 16.97 -5.85
C ARG A 30 4.43 16.39 -4.56
N THR A 31 5.56 16.90 -4.09
CA THR A 31 6.09 16.56 -2.75
C THR A 31 5.00 16.72 -1.70
N PRO A 32 4.93 15.84 -0.68
CA PRO A 32 3.94 15.97 0.37
C PRO A 32 4.19 17.25 1.15
N SER A 33 3.13 17.87 1.67
CA SER A 33 3.28 18.99 2.60
C SER A 33 4.11 18.54 3.81
N PRO A 34 5.07 19.35 4.27
CA PRO A 34 5.77 19.05 5.51
C PRO A 34 4.76 19.02 6.66
N TRP A 35 5.01 18.17 7.65
CA TRP A 35 4.27 18.13 8.90
C TRP A 35 5.22 18.41 10.06
N GLU A 36 4.69 18.99 11.13
CA GLU A 36 5.44 19.21 12.35
C GLU A 36 5.35 17.99 13.28
N GLY A 37 6.44 17.70 13.99
CA GLY A 37 6.48 16.61 14.96
C GLY A 37 6.40 15.20 14.36
N VAL A 38 5.82 14.28 15.13
CA VAL A 38 5.74 12.85 14.80
C VAL A 38 4.36 12.50 14.27
N ARG A 39 4.30 11.87 13.09
CA ARG A 39 3.06 11.35 12.51
C ARG A 39 2.90 9.86 12.84
N PRO A 40 1.75 9.40 13.35
CA PRO A 40 1.50 7.98 13.57
C PRO A 40 1.51 7.22 12.24
N ALA A 41 2.25 6.12 12.19
CA ALA A 41 2.40 5.25 11.01
C ALA A 41 2.05 3.79 11.36
N THR A 42 0.90 3.58 11.99
CA THR A 42 0.47 2.29 12.54
C THR A 42 -0.65 1.63 11.73
N ALA A 43 -1.24 2.34 10.77
CA ALA A 43 -2.33 1.86 9.93
C ALA A 43 -2.05 2.20 8.46
N ALA A 44 -2.46 1.30 7.56
CA ALA A 44 -2.34 1.53 6.12
C ALA A 44 -3.31 2.65 5.68
N GLY A 45 -2.88 3.44 4.68
CA GLY A 45 -3.76 4.38 4.00
C GLY A 45 -4.84 3.67 3.16
N PRO A 46 -5.85 4.41 2.67
CA PRO A 46 -6.89 3.84 1.82
C PRO A 46 -6.31 3.40 0.47
N ALA A 47 -6.96 2.45 -0.18
CA ALA A 47 -6.63 2.06 -1.55
C ALA A 47 -7.01 3.18 -2.53
N CYS A 48 -6.31 3.25 -3.66
CA CYS A 48 -6.70 4.17 -4.72
C CYS A 48 -8.02 3.75 -5.38
N PRO A 49 -8.75 4.69 -6.01
CA PRO A 49 -10.01 4.37 -6.66
C PRO A 49 -9.80 3.43 -7.85
N GLN A 50 -10.31 2.21 -7.73
CA GLN A 50 -10.29 1.16 -8.72
C GLN A 50 -11.69 0.55 -8.85
N ARG A 51 -12.07 0.14 -10.05
CA ARG A 51 -13.31 -0.61 -10.30
C ARG A 51 -12.98 -2.10 -10.42
N PRO A 52 -12.97 -2.85 -9.30
CA PRO A 52 -12.77 -4.29 -9.38
C PRO A 52 -13.93 -4.97 -10.10
N PRO A 53 -13.68 -6.11 -10.77
CA PRO A 53 -14.76 -6.92 -11.32
C PRO A 53 -15.60 -7.53 -10.19
N ASP A 54 -16.89 -7.73 -10.45
CA ASP A 54 -17.76 -8.49 -9.54
C ASP A 54 -17.32 -9.97 -9.50
N VAL A 55 -17.04 -10.45 -8.29
CA VAL A 55 -16.64 -11.83 -7.99
C VAL A 55 -17.64 -12.56 -7.08
N HIS A 56 -18.76 -11.93 -6.76
CA HIS A 56 -19.77 -12.47 -5.84
C HIS A 56 -20.57 -13.57 -6.54
N ASN A 57 -20.92 -13.35 -7.82
CA ASN A 57 -21.51 -14.38 -8.66
C ASN A 57 -20.42 -15.17 -9.40
N GLU A 58 -20.08 -16.34 -8.88
CA GLU A 58 -19.04 -17.22 -9.44
C GLU A 58 -19.33 -17.64 -10.87
N THR A 59 -20.57 -18.02 -11.19
CA THR A 59 -20.94 -18.48 -12.53
C THR A 59 -20.72 -17.38 -13.57
N LEU A 60 -21.15 -16.15 -13.29
CA LEU A 60 -20.92 -15.02 -14.18
C LEU A 60 -19.44 -14.62 -14.25
N ALA A 61 -18.71 -14.70 -13.13
CA ALA A 61 -17.29 -14.41 -13.12
C ALA A 61 -16.51 -15.40 -13.98
N LEU A 62 -16.81 -16.70 -13.91
CA LEU A 62 -16.12 -17.74 -14.67
C LEU A 62 -16.36 -17.68 -16.18
N LEU A 63 -17.43 -17.01 -16.64
CA LEU A 63 -17.60 -16.69 -18.06
C LEU A 63 -16.60 -15.63 -18.55
N ARG A 64 -16.08 -14.78 -17.64
CA ARG A 64 -15.22 -13.64 -17.96
C ARG A 64 -13.75 -13.86 -17.55
N MET A 65 -13.48 -14.78 -16.63
CA MET A 65 -12.12 -15.03 -16.13
C MET A 65 -11.88 -16.48 -15.73
N PRO A 66 -10.63 -17.00 -15.85
CA PRO A 66 -10.28 -18.32 -15.36
C PRO A 66 -10.44 -18.46 -13.84
N ARG A 67 -10.67 -19.69 -13.35
CA ARG A 67 -10.79 -20.01 -11.91
C ARG A 67 -9.62 -19.48 -11.07
N ALA A 68 -8.39 -19.61 -11.57
CA ALA A 68 -7.20 -19.11 -10.88
C ALA A 68 -7.24 -17.59 -10.67
N ARG A 69 -7.69 -16.83 -11.68
CA ARG A 69 -7.85 -15.38 -11.60
C ARG A 69 -8.96 -14.99 -10.62
N LEU A 70 -10.09 -15.69 -10.64
CA LEU A 70 -11.17 -15.49 -9.67
C LEU A 70 -10.68 -15.71 -8.24
N HIS A 71 -9.95 -16.79 -8.00
CA HIS A 71 -9.36 -17.10 -6.69
C HIS A 71 -8.36 -16.01 -6.24
N GLN A 72 -7.50 -15.55 -7.14
CA GLN A 72 -6.57 -14.46 -6.85
C GLN A 72 -7.31 -13.16 -6.50
N LEU A 73 -8.35 -12.79 -7.26
CA LEU A 73 -9.13 -11.58 -6.99
C LEU A 73 -9.85 -11.67 -5.65
N ARG A 74 -10.49 -12.81 -5.32
CA ARG A 74 -11.13 -13.02 -4.01
C ARG A 74 -10.16 -12.78 -2.84
N ARG A 75 -8.87 -13.09 -3.00
CA ARG A 75 -7.84 -12.82 -1.98
C ARG A 75 -7.43 -11.35 -1.90
N LEU A 76 -7.45 -10.62 -3.02
CA LEU A 76 -6.93 -9.24 -3.10
C LEU A 76 -8.00 -8.18 -2.81
N LEU A 77 -9.25 -8.44 -3.14
CA LEU A 77 -10.34 -7.46 -3.04
C LEU A 77 -10.56 -6.87 -1.65
N PRO A 78 -10.40 -7.60 -0.53
CA PRO A 78 -10.50 -7.00 0.81
C PRO A 78 -9.50 -5.86 1.05
N PHE A 79 -8.34 -5.89 0.40
CA PHE A 79 -7.32 -4.83 0.50
C PHE A 79 -7.61 -3.63 -0.40
N SER A 80 -8.62 -3.73 -1.27
CA SER A 80 -9.05 -2.65 -2.16
C SER A 80 -10.12 -1.77 -1.53
N SER A 81 -10.43 -1.91 -0.24
CA SER A 81 -11.43 -1.08 0.46
C SER A 81 -10.97 -0.77 1.89
N PRO A 82 -11.18 0.46 2.39
CA PRO A 82 -11.83 1.60 1.75
C PRO A 82 -10.99 2.23 0.63
N GLN A 83 -11.68 2.84 -0.35
CA GLN A 83 -11.04 3.57 -1.45
C GLN A 83 -11.19 5.08 -1.26
N SER A 84 -10.17 5.84 -1.63
CA SER A 84 -10.18 7.31 -1.62
C SER A 84 -9.28 7.84 -2.72
N GLU A 85 -9.59 9.02 -3.29
CA GLU A 85 -8.64 9.73 -4.16
C GLU A 85 -7.41 10.21 -3.35
N ASP A 86 -7.55 10.43 -2.04
CA ASP A 86 -6.42 10.60 -1.13
C ASP A 86 -5.81 9.24 -0.75
N CYS A 87 -5.01 8.66 -1.65
CA CYS A 87 -4.42 7.32 -1.50
C CYS A 87 -2.89 7.28 -1.66
N LEU A 88 -2.20 8.43 -1.73
CA LEU A 88 -0.76 8.49 -2.00
C LEU A 88 0.09 8.25 -0.73
N TYR A 89 -0.01 7.02 -0.22
CA TYR A 89 0.69 6.55 0.97
C TYR A 89 1.53 5.29 0.69
N LEU A 90 2.64 5.15 1.40
CA LEU A 90 3.52 3.98 1.35
C LEU A 90 3.53 3.24 2.69
N ASN A 91 3.81 1.94 2.60
CA ASN A 91 4.11 1.08 3.74
C ASN A 91 5.57 0.67 3.67
N ILE A 92 6.32 0.89 4.74
CA ILE A 92 7.76 0.65 4.84
C ILE A 92 7.98 -0.49 5.83
N TYR A 93 8.74 -1.50 5.39
CA TYR A 93 9.13 -2.64 6.20
C TYR A 93 10.66 -2.74 6.18
N ALA A 94 11.28 -2.73 7.35
CA ALA A 94 12.72 -2.87 7.50
C ALA A 94 13.04 -3.93 8.56
N PRO A 95 14.19 -4.61 8.50
CA PRO A 95 14.64 -5.42 9.63
C PRO A 95 14.85 -4.52 10.85
N ALA A 96 14.34 -4.93 12.00
CA ALA A 96 14.68 -4.32 13.27
C ALA A 96 16.17 -4.58 13.52
N GLN A 97 16.92 -3.52 13.83
CA GLN A 97 18.36 -3.62 13.96
C GLN A 97 18.74 -4.51 15.16
N GLY A 98 19.45 -5.62 14.88
CA GLY A 98 20.42 -6.19 15.81
C GLY A 98 21.72 -5.40 15.69
N GLY A 99 22.35 -5.05 16.81
CA GLY A 99 23.41 -4.03 16.90
C GLY A 99 24.51 -4.08 15.83
N HIS A 100 24.99 -2.87 15.48
CA HIS A 100 26.21 -2.57 14.71
C HIS A 100 26.34 -3.23 13.33
N SER A 101 25.58 -2.74 12.35
CA SER A 101 26.02 -2.72 10.95
C SER A 101 25.29 -1.63 10.19
N ARG A 102 26.00 -0.92 9.32
CA ARG A 102 25.56 0.24 8.54
C ARG A 102 24.15 0.03 8.00
N THR A 103 23.24 0.95 8.29
CA THR A 103 21.87 0.90 7.78
C THR A 103 21.90 0.78 6.26
N PRO A 104 21.24 -0.22 5.65
CA PRO A 104 21.01 -0.18 4.22
C PRO A 104 20.22 1.10 3.92
N HIS A 105 20.77 1.98 3.10
CA HIS A 105 20.03 3.12 2.60
C HIS A 105 18.83 2.59 1.81
N ILE A 106 17.64 2.69 2.40
CA ILE A 106 16.38 2.46 1.67
C ILE A 106 16.25 3.62 0.70
N ARG A 107 16.87 3.50 -0.48
CA ARG A 107 16.65 4.42 -1.59
C ARG A 107 15.32 4.03 -2.22
N CYS A 108 14.24 4.60 -1.70
CA CYS A 108 13.00 4.69 -2.48
C CYS A 108 13.30 5.58 -3.69
N MET A 109 13.61 4.97 -4.83
CA MET A 109 13.54 5.68 -6.10
C MET A 109 12.06 5.90 -6.39
N LEU A 110 11.58 7.10 -6.09
CA LEU A 110 10.38 7.65 -6.69
C LEU A 110 10.70 8.13 -8.10
#